data_AF-A0A1H0GK21-F1
#
_entry.id   AF-A0A1H0GK21-F1
#
_cell.length_a   1.000
_cell.length_b   1.000
_cell.length_c   1.000
_cell.angle_alpha   90.00
_cell.angle_beta   90.00
_cell.angle_gamma   90.00
#
_symmetry.space_group_name_H-M   'P 1'
#
loop_
_entity.id
_entity.type
_entity.pdbx_description
1 polymer ?
#
loop_
_entity_poly.entity_id
_entity_poly.type
_entity_poly.pdbx_seq_one_letter_code
_entity_poly.pdbx_strand_id
1 'polypeptide(L)'
;MIHDTQQSRRDAQPLNASNDVVVPVAAGTTDLERLPETDRGADEKRRNKRNRRRRGRKAGPGLVAPAVQGARALPPSLDAKLRQAERAIQMRQQEERSAASPPTAPAPIEIRMPSADAVGGAPRMPAYAALDLGTNNCRLLVAVPTRPGQFRVIDAFSRIVRLGEGLGRTGSLAATAMDRAVAALEICAQKLSAREISGARLIATEACRSAANGAEFIERVRCETGLRLEIVSRETEARLAVSGCGSLVDRNARGAVLFDIGGGSSEIALLDLRGGASRRLSNHIVAWTSLPVGVVSLAERHGGRDVTPALFERMVEEVVGLIQAFPGRDRLAALVGRDGFHLLGTSGTVTTLAGVQLRLERYDRRQVDGLWLTDAEVEELIDRIRGWSFEERVANPCIGSDRADLVLAGCAILEGIRRIWPARMLRVADRGLREGLLTEMMVADGVWRRSSANGIRATA
;
A
#
# COMPACT_ATOMS: atom_id res chain seq x y z
N MET A 1 -60.70 -44.37 46.58
CA MET A 1 -60.04 -45.37 45.72
C MET A 1 -58.63 -44.87 45.44
N ILE A 2 -57.64 -45.51 46.07
CA ILE A 2 -56.26 -45.81 45.61
C ILE A 2 -55.45 -44.63 45.01
N HIS A 3 -54.67 -43.92 45.84
CA HIS A 3 -53.19 -43.92 45.98
C HIS A 3 -52.43 -43.23 44.81
N ASP A 4 -51.70 -42.11 45.04
CA ASP A 4 -50.30 -41.99 45.52
C ASP A 4 -49.30 -42.38 44.39
N THR A 5 -48.18 -41.71 44.06
CA THR A 5 -47.15 -41.03 44.86
C THR A 5 -46.12 -40.34 43.91
N GLN A 6 -45.27 -39.47 44.49
CA GLN A 6 -43.89 -39.04 44.08
C GLN A 6 -43.72 -38.01 42.95
N GLN A 7 -43.19 -36.78 43.12
CA GLN A 7 -42.09 -36.18 43.91
C GLN A 7 -40.73 -36.11 43.18
N SER A 8 -40.51 -34.93 42.58
CA SER A 8 -39.30 -34.09 42.46
C SER A 8 -37.87 -34.67 42.49
N ARG A 9 -37.04 -34.21 41.54
CA ARG A 9 -35.79 -33.41 41.69
C ARG A 9 -34.70 -33.84 40.67
N ARG A 10 -34.10 -32.88 39.97
CA ARG A 10 -32.68 -32.44 40.06
C ARG A 10 -32.12 -31.90 38.74
N ASP A 11 -31.40 -30.79 38.87
CA ASP A 11 -30.43 -30.23 37.94
C ASP A 11 -29.32 -31.22 37.55
N ALA A 12 -28.77 -31.07 36.34
CA ALA A 12 -27.36 -31.36 36.03
C ALA A 12 -26.97 -30.89 34.61
N GLN A 13 -25.93 -30.05 34.52
CA GLN A 13 -25.00 -30.03 33.37
C GLN A 13 -24.20 -31.35 33.33
N PRO A 14 -23.62 -31.74 32.17
CA PRO A 14 -22.14 -31.76 32.06
C PRO A 14 -21.62 -31.41 30.62
N LEU A 15 -20.53 -30.66 30.45
CA LEU A 15 -19.07 -30.99 30.38
C LEU A 15 -18.51 -31.13 28.96
N ASN A 16 -17.38 -30.42 28.77
CA ASN A 16 -16.35 -30.58 27.74
C ASN A 16 -15.82 -32.02 27.65
N ALA A 17 -15.46 -32.45 26.43
CA ALA A 17 -14.33 -33.33 26.20
C ALA A 17 -13.74 -33.11 24.80
N SER A 18 -12.45 -32.79 24.79
CA SER A 18 -11.51 -32.75 23.68
C SER A 18 -11.37 -34.12 23.00
N ASN A 19 -11.07 -34.14 21.70
CA ASN A 19 -10.29 -35.24 21.11
C ASN A 19 -9.55 -34.76 19.85
N ASP A 20 -8.23 -34.69 20.00
CA ASP A 20 -7.25 -34.71 18.91
C ASP A 20 -7.32 -36.07 18.20
N VAL A 21 -7.29 -36.06 16.88
CA VAL A 21 -7.03 -37.26 16.06
C VAL A 21 -5.81 -36.99 15.18
N VAL A 22 -4.70 -37.57 15.60
CA VAL A 22 -3.47 -37.76 14.83
C VAL A 22 -3.66 -38.99 13.95
N VAL A 23 -3.38 -38.87 12.65
CA VAL A 23 -3.37 -39.98 11.68
C VAL A 23 -1.92 -40.46 11.49
N PRO A 24 -1.61 -41.77 11.58
CA PRO A 24 -0.27 -42.28 11.32
C PRO A 24 -0.08 -42.66 9.84
N VAL A 25 1.13 -42.41 9.32
CA VAL A 25 1.61 -42.89 8.02
C VAL A 25 2.53 -44.09 8.26
N ALA A 26 2.23 -45.21 7.59
CA ALA A 26 2.97 -46.45 7.66
C ALA A 26 4.19 -46.47 6.74
N ALA A 27 5.21 -47.22 7.17
CA ALA A 27 6.50 -47.42 6.53
C ALA A 27 6.45 -48.41 5.35
N GLY A 28 7.37 -48.22 4.40
CA GLY A 28 7.75 -49.18 3.37
C GLY A 28 9.23 -49.01 3.03
N THR A 29 10.01 -50.04 3.34
CA THR A 29 11.43 -50.24 3.05
C THR A 29 11.66 -50.67 1.60
N THR A 30 12.77 -50.26 0.98
CA THR A 30 13.61 -51.12 0.11
C THR A 30 14.95 -50.45 -0.23
N ASP A 31 16.00 -51.17 0.13
CA ASP A 31 17.28 -51.44 -0.55
C ASP A 31 18.32 -50.36 -0.93
N LEU A 32 19.47 -50.61 -0.30
CA LEU A 32 20.84 -50.21 -0.56
C LEU A 32 21.32 -50.56 -1.98
N GLU A 33 22.06 -49.64 -2.61
CA GLU A 33 23.27 -50.00 -3.38
C GLU A 33 24.27 -48.83 -3.55
N ARG A 34 25.43 -49.05 -2.92
CA ARG A 34 26.84 -48.66 -3.19
C ARG A 34 27.20 -47.39 -4.00
N LEU A 35 28.06 -46.59 -3.34
CA LEU A 35 29.04 -45.64 -3.90
C LEU A 35 30.11 -46.34 -4.78
N PRO A 36 30.88 -45.56 -5.55
CA PRO A 36 32.27 -45.39 -5.08
C PRO A 36 32.78 -43.94 -5.08
N GLU A 37 33.71 -43.72 -4.17
CA GLU A 37 34.57 -42.55 -3.98
C GLU A 37 35.64 -42.41 -5.07
N THR A 38 36.15 -41.18 -5.24
CA THR A 38 37.55 -40.74 -5.51
C THR A 38 37.45 -39.23 -5.83
N ASP A 39 38.31 -38.29 -5.44
CA ASP A 39 39.61 -38.30 -4.79
C ASP A 39 39.83 -36.91 -4.12
N ARG A 40 40.62 -36.87 -3.04
CA ARG A 40 41.07 -35.65 -2.36
C ARG A 40 42.44 -35.25 -2.89
N GLY A 41 42.71 -33.97 -3.08
CA GLY A 41 44.10 -33.54 -3.22
C GLY A 41 44.35 -32.04 -3.35
N ALA A 42 44.74 -31.43 -2.22
CA ALA A 42 45.67 -30.29 -2.10
C ALA A 42 45.22 -28.92 -2.69
N ASP A 43 45.63 -27.76 -2.21
CA ASP A 43 46.69 -27.43 -1.28
C ASP A 43 46.40 -26.03 -0.70
N GLU A 44 46.69 -25.85 0.58
CA GLU A 44 46.92 -24.55 1.19
C GLU A 44 48.13 -23.89 0.52
N LYS A 45 48.04 -22.60 0.15
CA LYS A 45 49.10 -21.61 0.45
C LYS A 45 48.77 -20.21 -0.08
N ARG A 46 49.09 -19.25 0.80
CA ARG A 46 49.46 -17.84 0.53
C ARG A 46 48.37 -16.78 0.58
N ARG A 47 47.96 -16.51 1.83
CA ARG A 47 47.83 -15.14 2.35
C ARG A 47 49.21 -14.45 2.44
N ASN A 48 49.22 -13.13 2.29
CA ASN A 48 50.27 -12.14 2.63
C ASN A 48 51.50 -11.96 1.71
N LYS A 49 51.37 -10.99 0.78
CA LYS A 49 52.36 -9.96 0.37
C LYS A 49 51.61 -9.07 -0.64
N ARG A 50 51.60 -7.75 -0.64
CA ARG A 50 52.49 -6.76 -0.03
C ARG A 50 51.82 -5.40 -0.26
N ASN A 51 51.56 -4.66 0.82
CA ASN A 51 51.25 -3.24 0.75
C ASN A 51 52.60 -2.49 0.70
N ARG A 52 52.97 -1.91 -0.46
CA ARG A 52 54.00 -0.85 -0.62
C ARG A 52 54.29 -0.62 -2.11
N ARG A 53 53.80 0.48 -2.67
CA ARG A 53 54.63 1.57 -3.23
C ARG A 53 53.76 2.64 -3.91
N ARG A 54 53.79 3.82 -3.31
CA ARG A 54 53.42 5.12 -3.86
C ARG A 54 54.44 5.55 -4.93
N ARG A 55 53.95 6.35 -5.88
CA ARG A 55 54.62 7.35 -6.75
C ARG A 55 55.32 6.88 -8.05
N GLY A 56 54.74 7.30 -9.17
CA GLY A 56 55.44 8.13 -10.17
C GLY A 56 55.55 7.58 -11.60
N ARG A 57 55.19 8.45 -12.56
CA ARG A 57 55.45 8.44 -14.03
C ARG A 57 54.55 7.54 -14.87
N LYS A 58 54.22 7.82 -16.13
CA LYS A 58 54.18 9.00 -17.03
C LYS A 58 53.39 8.49 -18.25
N ALA A 59 52.76 9.39 -18.99
CA ALA A 59 51.97 9.11 -20.19
C ALA A 59 52.75 8.40 -21.33
N GLY A 60 52.03 7.60 -22.14
CA GLY A 60 52.44 6.98 -23.40
C GLY A 60 51.30 6.13 -24.00
N PRO A 61 51.24 5.91 -25.33
CA PRO A 61 50.14 6.44 -26.15
C PRO A 61 49.04 5.45 -26.61
N GLY A 62 47.91 6.08 -26.93
CA GLY A 62 46.75 5.68 -27.74
C GLY A 62 46.67 4.30 -28.40
N LEU A 63 45.57 3.61 -28.11
CA LEU A 63 44.90 2.71 -29.04
C LEU A 63 43.52 3.31 -29.38
N VAL A 64 43.36 3.68 -30.64
CA VAL A 64 42.16 4.27 -31.23
C VAL A 64 41.15 3.16 -31.51
N ALA A 65 39.94 3.27 -30.97
CA ALA A 65 38.79 2.48 -31.41
C ALA A 65 38.11 3.18 -32.61
N PRO A 66 37.60 2.45 -33.61
CA PRO A 66 37.09 3.04 -34.85
C PRO A 66 35.75 3.76 -34.61
N ALA A 67 35.64 4.96 -35.19
CA ALA A 67 34.44 5.78 -35.18
C ALA A 67 33.34 5.17 -36.06
N VAL A 68 32.17 4.92 -35.47
CA VAL A 68 30.93 4.70 -36.22
C VAL A 68 30.39 6.09 -36.59
N GLN A 69 30.58 6.49 -37.85
CA GLN A 69 29.93 7.65 -38.43
C GLN A 69 28.46 7.30 -38.73
N GLY A 70 27.53 8.06 -38.15
CA GLY A 70 26.11 7.93 -38.48
C GLY A 70 25.09 8.44 -37.45
N ALA A 71 25.42 9.43 -36.63
CA ALA A 71 24.39 10.13 -35.85
C ALA A 71 23.64 11.09 -36.79
N ARG A 72 22.48 10.66 -37.30
CA ARG A 72 21.53 11.57 -37.96
C ARG A 72 21.12 12.64 -36.95
N ALA A 73 21.38 13.90 -37.27
CA ALA A 73 20.90 15.04 -36.50
C ALA A 73 19.37 14.98 -36.37
N LEU A 74 18.87 15.22 -35.17
CA LEU A 74 17.43 15.30 -34.90
C LEU A 74 16.80 16.42 -35.75
N PRO A 75 15.55 16.26 -36.22
CA PRO A 75 14.87 17.30 -36.95
C PRO A 75 14.79 18.58 -36.11
N PRO A 76 15.01 19.79 -36.69
CA PRO A 76 15.18 21.04 -35.95
C PRO A 76 14.07 21.37 -34.96
N SER A 77 12.85 20.88 -35.21
CA SER A 77 11.67 21.07 -34.37
C SER A 77 11.68 20.25 -33.08
N LEU A 78 12.28 19.06 -33.08
CA LEU A 78 12.43 18.21 -31.89
C LEU A 78 13.57 18.71 -31.02
N ASP A 79 14.65 19.13 -31.68
CA ASP A 79 15.86 19.67 -31.09
C ASP A 79 15.59 21.01 -30.36
N ALA A 80 14.70 21.84 -30.92
CA ALA A 80 14.21 23.05 -30.27
C ALA A 80 13.31 22.75 -29.05
N LYS A 81 12.44 21.73 -29.14
CA LYS A 81 11.58 21.31 -28.02
C LYS A 81 12.36 20.70 -26.86
N LEU A 82 13.39 19.92 -27.14
CA LEU A 82 14.32 19.37 -26.14
C LEU A 82 15.08 20.50 -25.43
N ARG A 83 15.64 21.45 -26.18
CA ARG A 83 16.31 22.63 -25.59
C ARG A 83 15.35 23.49 -24.76
N GLN A 84 14.07 23.58 -25.15
CA GLN A 84 13.04 24.30 -24.39
C GLN A 84 12.66 23.56 -23.10
N ALA A 85 12.57 22.23 -23.13
CA ALA A 85 12.34 21.39 -21.96
C ALA A 85 13.51 21.42 -20.98
N GLU A 86 14.75 21.35 -21.47
CA GLU A 86 15.97 21.47 -20.66
C GLU A 86 16.06 22.84 -19.98
N ARG A 87 15.72 23.91 -20.70
CA ARG A 87 15.62 25.27 -20.11
C ARG A 87 14.52 25.37 -19.07
N ALA A 88 13.37 24.73 -19.27
CA ALA A 88 12.30 24.72 -18.28
C ALA A 88 12.68 23.93 -17.01
N ILE A 89 13.43 22.84 -17.16
CA ILE A 89 13.96 22.04 -16.04
C ILE A 89 15.02 22.84 -15.27
N GLN A 90 15.94 23.51 -15.98
CA GLN A 90 16.95 24.38 -15.35
C GLN A 90 16.31 25.59 -14.65
N MET A 91 15.31 26.22 -15.25
CA MET A 91 14.56 27.31 -14.60
C MET A 91 13.84 26.82 -13.34
N ARG A 92 13.21 25.64 -13.35
CA ARG A 92 12.58 25.06 -12.15
C ARG A 92 13.59 24.72 -11.05
N GLN A 93 14.74 24.15 -11.41
CA GLN A 93 15.81 23.85 -10.45
C GLN A 93 16.46 25.12 -9.88
N GLN A 94 16.46 26.21 -10.65
CA GLN A 94 16.94 27.51 -10.21
C GLN A 94 15.90 28.26 -9.36
N GLU A 95 14.61 28.14 -9.70
CA GLU A 95 13.48 28.62 -8.90
C GLU A 95 13.43 27.91 -7.55
N GLU A 96 13.57 26.58 -7.50
CA GLU A 96 13.63 25.79 -6.25
C GLU A 96 14.87 26.12 -5.40
N ARG A 97 16.00 26.46 -6.02
CA ARG A 97 17.20 26.94 -5.29
C ARG A 97 17.08 28.39 -4.83
N SER A 98 16.35 29.24 -5.54
CA SER A 98 16.08 30.63 -5.15
C SER A 98 14.91 30.78 -4.17
N ALA A 99 13.98 29.81 -4.13
CA ALA A 99 12.88 29.71 -3.17
C ALA A 99 13.32 29.19 -1.79
N ALA A 100 14.62 28.96 -1.59
CA ALA A 100 15.23 28.64 -0.29
C ALA A 100 15.56 29.89 0.56
N SER A 101 14.93 31.02 0.29
CA SER A 101 14.86 32.16 1.22
C SER A 101 13.42 32.29 1.73
N PRO A 102 13.21 32.46 3.05
CA PRO A 102 11.87 32.52 3.63
C PRO A 102 11.10 33.71 3.03
N PRO A 103 9.81 33.57 2.68
CA PRO A 103 9.02 34.70 2.25
C PRO A 103 8.94 35.71 3.41
N THR A 104 9.27 36.96 3.12
CA THR A 104 9.06 38.10 4.00
C THR A 104 7.58 38.16 4.39
N ALA A 105 7.30 38.06 5.68
CA ALA A 105 5.96 38.07 6.21
C ALA A 105 5.20 39.35 5.78
N PRO A 106 3.93 39.27 5.37
CA PRO A 106 3.10 40.45 5.28
C PRO A 106 2.95 41.08 6.66
N ALA A 107 2.89 42.41 6.72
CA ALA A 107 2.73 43.16 7.97
C ALA A 107 1.53 42.64 8.77
N PRO A 108 1.61 42.58 10.12
CA PRO A 108 0.57 41.97 10.93
C PRO A 108 -0.72 42.78 10.80
N ILE A 109 -1.80 42.15 10.37
CA ILE A 109 -3.14 42.65 10.69
C ILE A 109 -3.33 42.33 12.17
N GLU A 110 -3.26 43.35 13.02
CA GLU A 110 -3.64 43.24 14.44
C GLU A 110 -5.13 42.90 14.55
N ILE A 111 -5.45 41.61 14.55
CA ILE A 111 -6.70 41.13 15.11
C ILE A 111 -6.49 41.07 16.62
N ARG A 112 -7.01 42.09 17.32
CA ARG A 112 -7.05 42.15 18.78
C ARG A 112 -7.86 40.95 19.30
N MET A 113 -7.17 39.87 19.64
CA MET A 113 -7.71 38.78 20.44
C MET A 113 -7.94 39.31 21.87
N PRO A 114 -9.09 39.05 22.51
CA PRO A 114 -9.30 39.40 23.91
C PRO A 114 -8.28 38.68 24.79
N SER A 115 -7.86 39.35 25.87
CA SER A 115 -6.85 38.92 26.83
C SER A 115 -7.09 37.50 27.36
N ALA A 116 -5.98 36.82 27.68
CA ALA A 116 -5.87 35.42 28.08
C ALA A 116 -6.53 35.02 29.42
N ASP A 117 -7.47 35.81 29.92
CA ASP A 117 -8.18 35.56 31.16
C ASP A 117 -9.69 35.66 30.92
N ALA A 118 -10.27 34.64 30.27
CA ALA A 118 -11.67 34.21 30.41
C ALA A 118 -12.20 33.42 29.19
N VAL A 119 -11.72 32.20 28.92
CA VAL A 119 -12.56 31.16 28.29
C VAL A 119 -12.12 29.79 28.78
N GLY A 120 -13.01 29.05 29.44
CA GLY A 120 -12.77 27.69 29.91
C GLY A 120 -12.30 26.76 28.79
N GLY A 121 -11.29 25.95 29.09
CA GLY A 121 -10.61 25.08 28.14
C GLY A 121 -11.56 24.18 27.36
N ALA A 122 -11.72 24.48 26.07
CA ALA A 122 -12.23 23.49 25.13
C ALA A 122 -11.26 22.29 25.16
N PRO A 123 -11.74 21.05 25.37
CA PRO A 123 -10.86 19.89 25.43
C PRO A 123 -10.07 19.80 24.10
N ARG A 124 -8.73 19.77 24.19
CA ARG A 124 -7.88 19.46 23.04
C ARG A 124 -8.34 18.11 22.49
N MET A 125 -8.91 18.11 21.28
CA MET A 125 -9.40 16.87 20.68
C MET A 125 -8.24 15.88 20.51
N PRO A 126 -8.38 14.63 20.94
CA PRO A 126 -7.30 13.64 20.87
C PRO A 126 -6.86 13.42 19.42
N ALA A 127 -5.57 13.60 19.14
CA ALA A 127 -5.01 13.35 17.82
C ALA A 127 -4.56 11.89 17.71
N TYR A 128 -4.80 11.28 16.56
CA TYR A 128 -4.44 9.91 16.26
C TYR A 128 -3.51 9.87 15.06
N ALA A 129 -2.60 8.90 15.02
CA ALA A 129 -1.67 8.74 13.92
C ALA A 129 -1.65 7.31 13.38
N ALA A 130 -1.68 7.19 12.06
CA ALA A 130 -1.51 5.93 11.36
C ALA A 130 -0.37 6.04 10.34
N LEU A 131 0.61 5.14 10.45
CA LEU A 131 1.73 5.04 9.52
C LEU A 131 1.72 3.68 8.84
N ASP A 132 1.85 3.67 7.52
CA ASP A 132 2.08 2.46 6.74
C ASP A 132 3.43 2.53 6.01
N LEU A 133 4.27 1.52 6.25
CA LEU A 133 5.48 1.27 5.49
C LEU A 133 5.24 0.08 4.54
N GLY A 134 4.92 0.41 3.29
CA GLY A 134 4.70 -0.57 2.24
C GLY A 134 5.93 -0.85 1.38
N THR A 135 5.77 -1.73 0.40
CA THR A 135 6.80 -2.09 -0.58
C THR A 135 7.29 -0.90 -1.39
N ASN A 136 6.39 0.03 -1.75
CA ASN A 136 6.73 1.17 -2.60
C ASN A 136 6.75 2.52 -1.84
N ASN A 137 5.78 2.74 -0.95
CA ASN A 137 5.54 4.01 -0.28
C ASN A 137 5.64 3.87 1.24
N CYS A 138 6.16 4.92 1.88
CA CYS A 138 5.99 5.18 3.31
C CYS A 138 5.03 6.36 3.46
N ARG A 139 3.97 6.20 4.26
CA ARG A 139 2.99 7.28 4.47
C ARG A 139 2.56 7.38 5.93
N LEU A 140 2.21 8.58 6.33
CA LEU A 140 1.68 8.92 7.66
C LEU A 140 0.43 9.77 7.49
N LEU A 141 -0.60 9.50 8.29
CA LEU A 141 -1.73 10.39 8.53
C LEU A 141 -1.83 10.69 10.01
N VAL A 142 -2.04 11.97 10.32
CA VAL A 142 -2.44 12.42 11.66
C VAL A 142 -3.80 13.06 11.54
N ALA A 143 -4.75 12.63 12.37
CA ALA A 143 -6.13 13.05 12.29
C ALA A 143 -6.76 13.29 13.67
N VAL A 144 -7.75 14.16 13.72
CA VAL A 144 -8.61 14.38 14.89
C VAL A 144 -10.02 13.88 14.60
N PRO A 145 -10.69 13.20 15.54
CA PRO A 145 -12.07 12.80 15.37
C PRO A 145 -12.97 14.04 15.23
N THR A 146 -14.06 13.90 14.49
CA THR A 146 -15.05 14.97 14.28
C THR A 146 -16.46 14.45 14.57
N ARG A 147 -17.33 14.38 13.57
CA ARG A 147 -18.67 13.77 13.69
C ARG A 147 -18.55 12.24 13.85
N PRO A 148 -19.59 11.55 14.35
CA PRO A 148 -19.58 10.10 14.46
C PRO A 148 -19.12 9.40 13.18
N GLY A 149 -18.05 8.60 13.27
CA GLY A 149 -17.45 7.87 12.17
C GLY A 149 -16.66 8.72 11.16
N GLN A 150 -16.35 9.97 11.50
CA GLN A 150 -15.57 10.88 10.66
C GLN A 150 -14.40 11.50 11.43
N PHE A 151 -13.32 11.77 10.71
CA PHE A 151 -12.16 12.48 11.22
C PHE A 151 -11.66 13.50 10.20
N ARG A 152 -10.89 14.46 10.68
CA ARG A 152 -10.21 15.46 9.86
C ARG A 152 -8.71 15.23 9.93
N VAL A 153 -8.09 15.05 8.77
CA VAL A 153 -6.62 14.98 8.65
C VAL A 153 -6.04 16.36 8.97
N ILE A 154 -5.08 16.39 9.88
CA ILE A 154 -4.38 17.60 10.34
C ILE A 154 -2.91 17.62 9.95
N ASP A 155 -2.34 16.46 9.63
CA ASP A 155 -1.00 16.33 9.09
C ASP A 155 -0.93 15.07 8.22
N ALA A 156 -0.11 15.11 7.19
CA ALA A 156 0.10 13.98 6.30
C ALA A 156 1.54 13.99 5.78
N PHE A 157 2.06 12.80 5.51
CA PHE A 157 3.33 12.61 4.84
C PHE A 157 3.22 11.42 3.89
N SER A 158 3.90 11.51 2.75
CA SER A 158 3.98 10.43 1.77
C SER A 158 5.29 10.56 1.02
N ARG A 159 6.09 9.49 1.02
CA ARG A 159 7.32 9.41 0.25
C ARG A 159 7.43 8.05 -0.44
N ILE A 160 7.89 8.06 -1.69
CA ILE A 160 8.23 6.85 -2.42
C ILE A 160 9.62 6.41 -1.93
N VAL A 161 9.69 5.20 -1.39
CA VAL A 161 10.92 4.62 -0.79
C VAL A 161 11.42 3.41 -1.56
N ARG A 162 10.53 2.74 -2.32
CA ARG A 162 10.83 1.50 -3.07
C ARG A 162 11.53 0.46 -2.19
N LEU A 163 11.01 0.22 -0.99
CA LEU A 163 11.60 -0.67 0.00
C LEU A 163 11.77 -2.10 -0.52
N GLY A 164 10.83 -2.58 -1.32
CA GLY A 164 10.88 -3.93 -1.89
C GLY A 164 11.58 -4.04 -3.25
N GLU A 165 12.33 -3.02 -3.68
CA GLU A 165 13.09 -3.12 -4.94
C GLU A 165 14.11 -4.27 -4.87
N GLY A 166 14.11 -5.14 -5.88
CA GLY A 166 14.97 -6.31 -5.97
C GLY A 166 14.63 -7.46 -5.01
N LEU A 167 13.66 -7.29 -4.10
CA LEU A 167 13.31 -8.26 -3.06
C LEU A 167 12.92 -9.62 -3.65
N GLY A 168 12.14 -9.62 -4.74
CA GLY A 168 11.70 -10.86 -5.40
C GLY A 168 12.86 -11.72 -5.92
N ARG A 169 14.00 -11.11 -6.21
CA ARG A 169 15.20 -11.79 -6.72
C ARG A 169 16.22 -12.12 -5.63
N THR A 170 16.35 -11.27 -4.62
CA THR A 170 17.39 -11.40 -3.57
C THR A 170 16.87 -12.10 -2.31
N GLY A 171 15.57 -12.09 -2.06
CA GLY A 171 14.96 -12.53 -0.79
C GLY A 171 15.28 -11.62 0.40
N SER A 172 15.93 -10.47 0.19
CA SER A 172 16.32 -9.54 1.26
C SER A 172 16.20 -8.07 0.81
N LEU A 173 15.89 -7.19 1.76
CA LEU A 173 15.83 -5.75 1.54
C LEU A 173 17.22 -5.20 1.21
N ALA A 174 17.32 -4.41 0.14
CA ALA A 174 18.57 -3.75 -0.23
C ALA A 174 18.95 -2.66 0.78
N ALA A 175 20.24 -2.54 1.10
CA ALA A 175 20.74 -1.53 2.04
C ALA A 175 20.31 -0.10 1.67
N THR A 176 20.42 0.25 0.39
CA THR A 176 20.00 1.56 -0.14
C THR A 176 18.50 1.82 0.02
N ALA A 177 17.68 0.78 -0.11
CA ALA A 177 16.23 0.88 0.06
C ALA A 177 15.86 1.05 1.54
N MET A 178 16.55 0.33 2.43
CA MET A 178 16.44 0.50 3.89
C MET A 178 16.84 1.92 4.31
N ASP A 179 17.95 2.47 3.81
CA ASP A 179 18.40 3.83 4.14
C ASP A 179 17.37 4.89 3.73
N ARG A 180 16.79 4.78 2.51
CA ARG A 180 15.73 5.68 2.06
C ARG A 180 14.46 5.57 2.92
N ALA A 181 14.13 4.37 3.38
CA ALA A 181 12.99 4.13 4.25
C ALA A 181 13.21 4.71 5.66
N VAL A 182 14.39 4.49 6.27
CA VAL A 182 14.76 5.09 7.57
C VAL A 182 14.68 6.61 7.49
N ALA A 183 15.29 7.23 6.47
CA ALA A 183 15.23 8.68 6.31
C ALA A 183 13.80 9.22 6.08
N ALA A 184 12.86 8.41 5.59
CA ALA A 184 11.45 8.80 5.51
C ALA A 184 10.76 8.69 6.88
N LEU A 185 11.08 7.63 7.62
CA LEU A 185 10.56 7.36 8.96
C LEU A 185 11.08 8.35 10.00
N GLU A 186 12.30 8.89 9.85
CA GLU A 186 12.80 10.00 10.67
C GLU A 186 11.91 11.24 10.56
N ILE A 187 11.48 11.59 9.33
CA ILE A 187 10.55 12.71 9.10
C ILE A 187 9.20 12.42 9.78
N CYS A 188 8.71 11.17 9.67
CA CYS A 188 7.50 10.75 10.39
C CYS A 188 7.67 10.87 11.91
N ALA A 189 8.80 10.45 12.47
CA ALA A 189 9.09 10.55 13.90
C ALA A 189 9.09 12.00 14.38
N GLN A 190 9.72 12.91 13.63
CA GLN A 190 9.69 14.34 13.92
C GLN A 190 8.26 14.89 13.94
N LYS A 191 7.44 14.56 12.93
CA LYS A 191 6.03 14.96 12.86
C LYS A 191 5.20 14.45 14.05
N LEU A 192 5.44 13.21 14.46
CA LEU A 192 4.76 12.62 15.62
C LEU A 192 5.20 13.27 16.93
N SER A 193 6.49 13.57 17.09
CA SER A 193 7.03 14.21 18.30
C SER A 193 6.56 15.66 18.50
N ALA A 194 6.18 16.34 17.42
CA ALA A 194 5.73 17.74 17.46
C ALA A 194 4.31 17.92 18.02
N ARG A 195 3.61 16.83 18.39
CA ARG A 195 2.20 16.85 18.78
C ARG A 195 1.91 15.84 19.88
N GLU A 196 0.88 16.13 20.67
CA GLU A 196 0.31 15.14 21.60
C GLU A 196 -0.56 14.17 20.81
N ILE A 197 -0.08 12.94 20.63
CA ILE A 197 -0.80 11.87 19.96
C ILE A 197 -1.39 10.94 21.01
N SER A 198 -2.72 10.83 21.05
CA SER A 198 -3.47 9.98 21.97
C SER A 198 -3.34 8.50 21.61
N GLY A 199 -3.24 8.19 20.32
CA GLY A 199 -3.04 6.82 19.84
C GLY A 199 -2.28 6.81 18.51
N ALA A 200 -1.25 5.99 18.42
CA ALA A 200 -0.49 5.78 17.20
C ALA A 200 -0.39 4.29 16.88
N ARG A 201 -0.68 3.91 15.62
CA ARG A 201 -0.37 2.59 15.09
C ARG A 201 0.51 2.73 13.85
N LEU A 202 1.66 2.08 13.89
CA LEU A 202 2.68 2.14 12.85
C LEU A 202 2.89 0.71 12.35
N ILE A 203 2.63 0.47 11.07
CA ILE A 203 2.65 -0.87 10.49
C ILE A 203 3.66 -0.96 9.35
N ALA A 204 4.22 -2.14 9.16
CA ALA A 204 4.97 -2.55 7.98
C ALA A 204 4.27 -3.73 7.31
N THR A 205 4.27 -3.77 5.98
CA THR A 205 3.51 -4.76 5.19
C THR A 205 4.41 -5.75 4.45
N GLU A 206 4.01 -6.16 3.24
CA GLU A 206 4.57 -7.26 2.46
C GLU A 206 6.10 -7.24 2.32
N ALA A 207 6.74 -6.09 2.11
CA ALA A 207 8.19 -6.05 1.93
C ALA A 207 8.95 -6.51 3.20
N CYS A 208 8.56 -6.01 4.38
CA CYS A 208 9.18 -6.42 5.64
C CYS A 208 8.79 -7.86 6.02
N ARG A 209 7.56 -8.27 5.72
CA ARG A 209 7.09 -9.62 6.00
C ARG A 209 7.82 -10.68 5.16
N SER A 210 8.11 -10.39 3.90
CA SER A 210 8.66 -11.37 2.95
C SER A 210 10.19 -11.39 2.89
N ALA A 211 10.88 -10.38 3.44
CA ALA A 211 12.33 -10.32 3.46
C ALA A 211 12.95 -11.11 4.60
N ALA A 212 14.02 -11.86 4.32
CA ALA A 212 14.78 -12.59 5.32
C ALA A 212 15.38 -11.68 6.41
N ASN A 213 15.77 -10.46 6.04
CA ASN A 213 16.26 -9.42 6.96
C ASN A 213 15.18 -8.40 7.38
N GLY A 214 13.90 -8.74 7.22
CA GLY A 214 12.79 -7.84 7.57
C GLY A 214 12.74 -7.47 9.05
N ALA A 215 12.92 -8.46 9.95
CA ALA A 215 12.93 -8.21 11.40
C ALA A 215 14.13 -7.35 11.84
N GLU A 216 15.30 -7.59 11.26
CA GLU A 216 16.51 -6.77 11.48
C GLU A 216 16.25 -5.31 11.09
N PHE A 217 15.62 -5.10 9.94
CA PHE A 217 15.27 -3.75 9.47
C PHE A 217 14.29 -3.04 10.40
N ILE A 218 13.28 -3.73 10.94
CA ILE A 218 12.35 -3.15 11.92
C ILE A 218 13.09 -2.74 13.21
N GLU A 219 14.04 -3.56 13.67
CA GLU A 219 14.84 -3.24 14.83
C GLU A 219 15.78 -2.04 14.58
N ARG A 220 16.33 -1.94 13.38
CA ARG A 220 17.10 -0.77 12.93
C ARG A 220 16.25 0.50 12.98
N VAL A 221 15.04 0.47 12.43
CA VAL A 221 14.09 1.60 12.50
C VAL A 221 13.82 2.01 13.94
N ARG A 222 13.60 1.03 14.84
CA ARG A 222 13.37 1.30 16.26
C ARG A 222 14.57 2.01 16.90
N CYS A 223 15.78 1.55 16.61
CA CYS A 223 17.01 2.14 17.16
C CYS A 223 17.28 3.55 16.64
N GLU A 224 17.09 3.79 15.34
CA GLU A 224 17.46 5.05 14.69
C GLU A 224 16.37 6.13 14.82
N THR A 225 15.09 5.75 14.79
CA THR A 225 13.98 6.72 14.76
C THR A 225 13.10 6.69 16.01
N GLY A 226 13.27 5.70 16.88
CA GLY A 226 12.41 5.46 18.04
C GLY A 226 11.01 4.93 17.70
N LEU A 227 10.69 4.72 16.41
CA LEU A 227 9.38 4.24 15.98
C LEU A 227 9.27 2.73 16.14
N ARG A 228 8.20 2.26 16.77
CA ARG A 228 7.90 0.83 16.93
C ARG A 228 6.90 0.40 15.87
N LEU A 229 7.39 -0.20 14.79
CA LEU A 229 6.57 -0.71 13.71
C LEU A 229 6.18 -2.17 13.97
N GLU A 230 4.93 -2.51 13.68
CA GLU A 230 4.40 -3.87 13.71
C GLU A 230 4.36 -4.43 12.28
N ILE A 231 4.94 -5.61 12.03
CA ILE A 231 4.72 -6.32 10.76
C ILE A 231 3.34 -6.97 10.83
N VAL A 232 2.39 -6.46 10.06
CA VAL A 232 1.00 -6.96 10.08
C VAL A 232 0.83 -8.20 9.21
N SER A 233 -0.19 -9.00 9.52
CA SER A 233 -0.57 -10.15 8.69
C SER A 233 -1.35 -9.71 7.44
N ARG A 234 -1.35 -10.55 6.40
CA ARG A 234 -2.15 -10.33 5.17
C ARG A 234 -3.65 -10.22 5.46
N GLU A 235 -4.16 -11.01 6.40
CA GLU A 235 -5.56 -10.91 6.84
C GLU A 235 -5.84 -9.54 7.45
N THR A 236 -4.93 -9.07 8.30
CA THR A 236 -5.06 -7.75 8.94
C THR A 236 -5.07 -6.63 7.89
N GLU A 237 -4.21 -6.69 6.87
CA GLU A 237 -4.21 -5.72 5.76
C GLU A 237 -5.54 -5.72 5.01
N ALA A 238 -6.06 -6.88 4.62
CA ALA A 238 -7.34 -7.00 3.93
C ALA A 238 -8.51 -6.43 4.77
N ARG A 239 -8.54 -6.75 6.07
CA ARG A 239 -9.56 -6.21 7.00
C ARG A 239 -9.44 -4.71 7.17
N LEU A 240 -8.23 -4.17 7.31
CA LEU A 240 -8.00 -2.72 7.44
C LEU A 240 -8.37 -1.98 6.16
N ALA A 241 -8.09 -2.53 4.97
CA ALA A 241 -8.51 -1.97 3.70
C ALA A 241 -10.04 -1.84 3.63
N VAL A 242 -10.77 -2.89 4.02
CA VAL A 242 -12.23 -2.87 4.12
C VAL A 242 -12.72 -1.83 5.13
N SER A 243 -12.12 -1.79 6.32
CA SER A 243 -12.48 -0.81 7.36
C SER A 243 -12.26 0.64 6.89
N GLY A 244 -11.15 0.92 6.19
CA GLY A 244 -10.80 2.26 5.72
C GLY A 244 -11.65 2.76 4.55
N CYS A 245 -12.13 1.84 3.70
CA CYS A 245 -12.96 2.17 2.55
C CYS A 245 -14.47 2.11 2.83
N GLY A 246 -14.89 1.67 4.03
CA GLY A 246 -16.28 1.28 4.24
C GLY A 246 -17.32 2.38 4.05
N SER A 247 -16.96 3.65 4.23
CA SER A 247 -17.83 4.79 3.94
C SER A 247 -18.13 4.99 2.43
N LEU A 248 -17.35 4.33 1.56
CA LEU A 248 -17.44 4.41 0.10
C LEU A 248 -18.18 3.21 -0.51
N VAL A 249 -18.57 2.22 0.27
CA VAL A 249 -19.46 1.18 -0.25
C VAL A 249 -20.82 1.82 -0.55
N ASP A 250 -21.37 1.56 -1.74
CA ASP A 250 -22.72 2.01 -2.07
C ASP A 250 -23.75 1.42 -1.10
N ARG A 251 -24.63 2.27 -0.57
CA ARG A 251 -25.66 1.89 0.40
C ARG A 251 -26.69 0.93 -0.19
N ASN A 252 -26.88 0.97 -1.51
CA ASN A 252 -27.80 0.10 -2.22
C ASN A 252 -27.11 -1.14 -2.81
N ALA A 253 -25.81 -1.30 -2.59
CA ALA A 253 -25.09 -2.46 -3.09
C ALA A 253 -25.54 -3.74 -2.38
N ARG A 254 -25.65 -4.80 -3.17
CA ARG A 254 -25.91 -6.17 -2.73
C ARG A 254 -24.62 -6.95 -2.57
N GLY A 255 -23.57 -6.56 -3.29
CA GLY A 255 -22.23 -7.13 -3.12
C GLY A 255 -21.16 -6.20 -3.69
N ALA A 256 -19.93 -6.38 -3.23
CA ALA A 256 -18.79 -5.66 -3.76
C ALA A 256 -17.53 -6.51 -3.70
N VAL A 257 -16.60 -6.26 -4.62
CA VAL A 257 -15.22 -6.73 -4.49
C VAL A 257 -14.37 -5.51 -4.19
N LEU A 258 -13.80 -5.50 -2.98
CA LEU A 258 -12.82 -4.51 -2.57
C LEU A 258 -11.43 -5.04 -2.87
N PHE A 259 -10.56 -4.19 -3.39
CA PHE A 259 -9.16 -4.55 -3.57
C PHE A 259 -8.20 -3.40 -3.27
N ASP A 260 -7.04 -3.74 -2.71
CA ASP A 260 -5.91 -2.83 -2.52
C ASP A 260 -4.75 -3.32 -3.38
N ILE A 261 -4.35 -2.54 -4.38
CA ILE A 261 -3.20 -2.86 -5.23
C ILE A 261 -1.97 -2.21 -4.63
N GLY A 262 -1.22 -3.01 -3.86
CA GLY A 262 0.03 -2.62 -3.24
C GLY A 262 1.24 -2.73 -4.16
N GLY A 263 2.43 -2.50 -3.59
CA GLY A 263 3.68 -2.66 -4.33
C GLY A 263 4.14 -4.12 -4.44
N GLY A 264 4.03 -4.89 -3.36
CA GLY A 264 4.47 -6.29 -3.31
C GLY A 264 3.34 -7.31 -3.35
N SER A 265 2.18 -6.95 -2.79
CA SER A 265 0.97 -7.78 -2.73
C SER A 265 -0.25 -6.99 -3.22
N SER A 266 -1.35 -7.72 -3.45
CA SER A 266 -2.66 -7.14 -3.69
C SER A 266 -3.71 -7.88 -2.87
N GLU A 267 -4.38 -7.17 -1.97
CA GLU A 267 -5.42 -7.72 -1.11
C GLU A 267 -6.77 -7.62 -1.82
N ILE A 268 -7.58 -8.68 -1.74
CA ILE A 268 -8.92 -8.75 -2.33
C ILE A 268 -9.89 -9.28 -1.30
N ALA A 269 -11.02 -8.60 -1.10
CA ALA A 269 -12.08 -9.00 -0.19
C ALA A 269 -13.45 -8.96 -0.89
N LEU A 270 -14.19 -10.06 -0.80
CA LEU A 270 -15.55 -10.19 -1.30
C LEU A 270 -16.51 -9.83 -0.17
N LEU A 271 -17.35 -8.84 -0.41
CA LEU A 271 -18.34 -8.34 0.54
C LEU A 271 -19.75 -8.76 0.11
N ASP A 272 -20.44 -9.55 0.93
CA ASP A 272 -21.88 -9.83 0.76
C ASP A 272 -22.70 -8.85 1.59
N LEU A 273 -23.42 -7.97 0.91
CA LEU A 273 -24.13 -6.85 1.53
C LEU A 273 -25.65 -7.09 1.58
N ARG A 274 -26.12 -8.27 1.15
CA ARG A 274 -27.54 -8.65 1.21
C ARG A 274 -28.08 -8.75 2.64
N GLY A 275 -27.20 -8.99 3.62
CA GLY A 275 -27.52 -9.04 5.05
C GLY A 275 -27.82 -7.68 5.69
N GLY A 276 -27.81 -6.59 4.91
CA GLY A 276 -28.12 -5.25 5.40
C GLY A 276 -26.93 -4.50 6.01
N ALA A 277 -27.18 -3.28 6.50
CA ALA A 277 -26.13 -2.42 7.03
C ALA A 277 -25.57 -2.96 8.36
N SER A 278 -24.24 -3.12 8.42
CA SER A 278 -23.51 -3.47 9.64
C SER A 278 -22.67 -2.28 10.11
N ARG A 279 -22.48 -2.16 11.43
CA ARG A 279 -21.56 -1.17 12.02
C ARG A 279 -20.09 -1.45 11.67
N ARG A 280 -19.74 -2.71 11.37
CA ARG A 280 -18.40 -3.13 10.92
C ARG A 280 -18.51 -3.82 9.58
N LEU A 281 -18.07 -3.12 8.53
CA LEU A 281 -18.10 -3.65 7.16
C LEU A 281 -17.24 -4.92 7.01
N SER A 282 -16.17 -5.05 7.79
CA SER A 282 -15.34 -6.26 7.82
C SER A 282 -16.10 -7.55 8.14
N ASN A 283 -17.28 -7.45 8.77
CA ASN A 283 -18.11 -8.62 9.10
C ASN A 283 -18.87 -9.15 7.86
N HIS A 284 -18.94 -8.36 6.80
CA HIS A 284 -19.55 -8.73 5.53
C HIS A 284 -18.56 -9.41 4.58
N ILE A 285 -17.30 -9.57 5.00
CA ILE A 285 -16.28 -10.31 4.25
C ILE A 285 -16.69 -11.78 4.21
N VAL A 286 -17.09 -12.27 3.04
CA VAL A 286 -17.41 -13.68 2.83
C VAL A 286 -16.20 -14.46 2.32
N ALA A 287 -15.25 -13.82 1.67
CA ALA A 287 -13.95 -14.42 1.32
C ALA A 287 -12.91 -13.31 1.16
N TRP A 288 -11.65 -13.64 1.40
CA TRP A 288 -10.53 -12.73 1.14
C TRP A 288 -9.29 -13.50 0.72
N THR A 289 -8.40 -12.83 -0.01
CA THR A 289 -7.06 -13.33 -0.35
C THR A 289 -6.07 -12.16 -0.39
N SER A 290 -4.78 -12.47 -0.27
CA SER A 290 -3.69 -11.54 -0.56
C SER A 290 -2.82 -12.21 -1.61
N LEU A 291 -2.88 -11.70 -2.83
CA LEU A 291 -2.10 -12.21 -3.94
C LEU A 291 -0.65 -11.79 -3.73
N PRO A 292 0.33 -12.69 -3.95
CA PRO A 292 1.76 -12.37 -3.85
C PRO A 292 2.25 -11.58 -5.07
N VAL A 293 1.44 -10.63 -5.54
CA VAL A 293 1.72 -9.76 -6.68
C VAL A 293 1.22 -8.35 -6.38
N GLY A 294 2.08 -7.38 -6.61
CA GLY A 294 1.77 -5.95 -6.58
C GLY A 294 2.49 -5.26 -7.73
N VAL A 295 2.34 -3.94 -7.84
CA VAL A 295 2.86 -3.20 -9.01
C VAL A 295 4.37 -3.28 -9.16
N VAL A 296 5.13 -3.34 -8.05
CA VAL A 296 6.59 -3.45 -8.07
C VAL A 296 7.00 -4.86 -8.48
N SER A 297 6.46 -5.87 -7.80
CA SER A 297 6.86 -7.26 -8.05
C SER A 297 6.48 -7.73 -9.45
N LEU A 298 5.33 -7.30 -9.98
CA LEU A 298 4.93 -7.61 -11.35
C LEU A 298 5.75 -6.84 -12.39
N ALA A 299 6.03 -5.55 -12.17
CA ALA A 299 6.88 -4.77 -13.07
C ALA A 299 8.32 -5.32 -13.13
N GLU A 300 8.89 -5.77 -12.01
CA GLU A 300 10.24 -6.37 -11.98
C GLU A 300 10.31 -7.69 -12.77
N ARG A 301 9.26 -8.52 -12.73
CA ARG A 301 9.20 -9.77 -13.50
C ARG A 301 9.08 -9.55 -15.01
N HIS A 302 8.44 -8.46 -15.41
CA HIS A 302 8.05 -8.21 -16.81
C HIS A 302 8.67 -6.94 -17.40
N GLY A 303 9.61 -6.28 -16.73
CA GLY A 303 10.36 -5.11 -17.21
C GLY A 303 9.73 -3.74 -16.93
N GLY A 304 8.40 -3.59 -16.95
CA GLY A 304 7.65 -2.38 -16.54
C GLY A 304 7.80 -1.13 -17.42
N ARG A 305 9.01 -0.81 -17.88
CA ARG A 305 9.32 0.30 -18.79
C ARG A 305 8.79 0.02 -20.19
N ASP A 306 9.23 -1.05 -20.82
CA ASP A 306 8.92 -1.39 -22.21
C ASP A 306 7.91 -2.54 -22.27
N VAL A 307 6.63 -2.22 -22.05
CA VAL A 307 5.55 -3.20 -21.99
C VAL A 307 4.81 -3.25 -23.32
N THR A 308 5.05 -4.31 -24.10
CA THR A 308 4.31 -4.56 -25.34
C THR A 308 2.88 -5.05 -25.05
N PRO A 309 1.94 -4.98 -26.01
CA PRO A 309 0.60 -5.53 -25.82
C PRO A 309 0.59 -7.00 -25.39
N ALA A 310 1.46 -7.83 -25.95
CA ALA A 310 1.59 -9.23 -25.58
C ALA A 310 2.17 -9.43 -24.17
N LEU A 311 3.09 -8.55 -23.73
CA LEU A 311 3.63 -8.59 -22.37
C LEU A 311 2.60 -8.13 -21.35
N PHE A 312 1.82 -7.09 -21.66
CA PHE A 312 0.69 -6.66 -20.85
C PHE A 312 -0.31 -7.81 -20.66
N GLU A 313 -0.68 -8.49 -21.74
CA GLU A 313 -1.60 -9.63 -21.67
C GLU A 313 -1.05 -10.76 -20.78
N ARG A 314 0.24 -11.09 -20.89
CA ARG A 314 0.89 -12.06 -19.99
C ARG A 314 0.83 -11.64 -18.51
N MET A 315 1.02 -10.35 -18.22
CA MET A 315 0.84 -9.85 -16.85
C MET A 315 -0.59 -10.06 -16.36
N VAL A 316 -1.59 -9.81 -17.22
CA VAL A 316 -3.00 -10.02 -16.89
C VAL A 316 -3.29 -11.51 -16.66
N GLU A 317 -2.84 -12.39 -17.56
CA GLU A 317 -3.01 -13.84 -17.44
C GLU A 317 -2.40 -14.39 -16.14
N GLU A 318 -1.22 -13.90 -15.75
CA GLU A 318 -0.58 -14.26 -14.47
C GLU A 318 -1.48 -13.90 -13.28
N VAL A 319 -2.02 -12.67 -13.25
CA VAL A 319 -2.92 -12.21 -12.19
C VAL A 319 -4.22 -13.01 -12.20
N VAL A 320 -4.80 -13.26 -13.37
CA VAL A 320 -5.99 -14.10 -13.55
C VAL A 320 -5.75 -15.49 -12.99
N GLY A 321 -4.61 -16.12 -13.27
CA GLY A 321 -4.26 -17.44 -12.73
C GLY A 321 -4.17 -17.44 -11.19
N LEU A 322 -3.57 -16.41 -10.60
CA LEU A 322 -3.51 -16.25 -9.14
C LEU A 322 -4.90 -16.09 -8.52
N ILE A 323 -5.80 -15.33 -9.16
CA ILE A 323 -7.16 -15.16 -8.69
C ILE A 323 -7.99 -16.43 -8.91
N GLN A 324 -7.78 -17.16 -10.01
CA GLN A 324 -8.45 -18.45 -10.23
C GLN A 324 -8.10 -19.47 -9.15
N ALA A 325 -6.86 -19.43 -8.63
CA ALA A 325 -6.44 -20.29 -7.53
C ALA A 325 -7.05 -19.91 -6.16
N PHE A 326 -7.69 -18.74 -6.02
CA PHE A 326 -8.26 -18.27 -4.76
C PHE A 326 -9.53 -19.05 -4.36
N PRO A 327 -9.51 -19.81 -3.23
CA PRO A 327 -10.70 -20.51 -2.75
C PRO A 327 -11.78 -19.54 -2.28
N GLY A 328 -12.98 -19.64 -2.84
CA GLY A 328 -14.11 -18.77 -2.49
C GLY A 328 -14.28 -17.54 -3.37
N ARG A 329 -13.50 -17.40 -4.46
CA ARG A 329 -13.68 -16.35 -5.49
C ARG A 329 -15.11 -16.30 -6.06
N ASP A 330 -15.81 -17.45 -6.08
CA ASP A 330 -17.16 -17.59 -6.64
C ASP A 330 -18.28 -17.34 -5.61
N ARG A 331 -17.97 -16.95 -4.36
CA ARG A 331 -18.99 -16.71 -3.31
C ARG A 331 -20.01 -15.62 -3.68
N LEU A 332 -19.65 -14.71 -4.57
CA LEU A 332 -20.54 -13.66 -5.08
C LEU A 332 -21.00 -13.91 -6.53
N ALA A 333 -20.81 -15.11 -7.10
CA ALA A 333 -21.11 -15.39 -8.51
C ALA A 333 -22.53 -15.02 -8.94
N ALA A 334 -23.52 -15.15 -8.04
CA ALA A 334 -24.91 -14.76 -8.31
C ALA A 334 -25.14 -13.24 -8.47
N LEU A 335 -24.18 -12.40 -8.08
CA LEU A 335 -24.23 -10.94 -8.12
C LEU A 335 -23.33 -10.32 -9.19
N VAL A 336 -22.23 -11.00 -9.56
CA VAL A 336 -21.26 -10.51 -10.56
C VAL A 336 -21.98 -10.12 -11.86
N GLY A 337 -21.64 -8.96 -12.41
CA GLY A 337 -22.26 -8.39 -13.62
C GLY A 337 -23.69 -7.87 -13.48
N ARG A 338 -24.33 -7.98 -12.30
CA ARG A 338 -25.71 -7.53 -12.05
C ARG A 338 -25.77 -6.17 -11.36
N ASP A 339 -26.97 -5.58 -11.36
CA ASP A 339 -27.24 -4.37 -10.60
C ASP A 339 -27.04 -4.58 -9.09
N GLY A 340 -26.47 -3.56 -8.44
CA GLY A 340 -26.07 -3.62 -7.04
C GLY A 340 -24.75 -4.34 -6.79
N PHE A 341 -23.98 -4.73 -7.82
CA PHE A 341 -22.61 -5.21 -7.70
C PHE A 341 -21.62 -4.18 -8.25
N HIS A 342 -20.54 -3.91 -7.51
CA HIS A 342 -19.49 -2.99 -7.95
C HIS A 342 -18.11 -3.39 -7.45
N LEU A 343 -17.10 -2.84 -8.10
CA LEU A 343 -15.71 -2.88 -7.64
C LEU A 343 -15.40 -1.65 -6.78
N LEU A 344 -14.58 -1.83 -5.73
CA LEU A 344 -14.08 -0.75 -4.90
C LEU A 344 -12.56 -0.88 -4.78
N GLY A 345 -11.83 -0.11 -5.57
CA GLY A 345 -10.38 -0.14 -5.59
C GLY A 345 -9.79 0.92 -4.67
N THR A 346 -8.66 0.62 -4.04
CA THR A 346 -7.84 1.59 -3.31
C THR A 346 -6.37 1.58 -3.73
N SER A 347 -5.60 2.50 -3.15
CA SER A 347 -4.15 2.69 -3.31
C SER A 347 -3.75 3.33 -4.64
N GLY A 348 -2.45 3.30 -4.93
CA GLY A 348 -1.81 4.17 -5.93
C GLY A 348 -2.29 3.95 -7.35
N THR A 349 -2.62 2.72 -7.73
CA THR A 349 -3.05 2.38 -9.09
C THR A 349 -4.34 3.09 -9.48
N VAL A 350 -5.43 2.80 -8.77
CA VAL A 350 -6.75 3.37 -9.12
C VAL A 350 -6.84 4.87 -8.88
N THR A 351 -6.11 5.40 -7.90
CA THR A 351 -6.06 6.85 -7.64
C THR A 351 -5.27 7.59 -8.72
N THR A 352 -4.19 7.02 -9.23
CA THR A 352 -3.47 7.55 -10.40
C THR A 352 -4.35 7.49 -11.64
N LEU A 353 -5.04 6.38 -11.89
CA LEU A 353 -5.98 6.24 -13.01
C LEU A 353 -7.11 7.29 -12.95
N ALA A 354 -7.71 7.49 -11.79
CA ALA A 354 -8.70 8.55 -11.58
C ALA A 354 -8.14 9.95 -11.90
N GLY A 355 -6.93 10.26 -11.45
CA GLY A 355 -6.27 11.53 -11.75
C GLY A 355 -6.04 11.73 -13.26
N VAL A 356 -5.67 10.67 -13.98
CA VAL A 356 -5.52 10.70 -15.44
C VAL A 356 -6.88 10.88 -16.14
N GLN A 357 -7.92 10.18 -15.69
CA GLN A 357 -9.27 10.31 -16.25
C GLN A 357 -9.81 11.72 -16.11
N LEU A 358 -9.61 12.33 -14.92
CA LEU A 358 -9.99 13.71 -14.62
C LEU A 358 -9.06 14.76 -15.25
N ARG A 359 -7.97 14.33 -15.93
CA ARG A 359 -6.96 15.19 -16.57
C ARG A 359 -6.39 16.24 -15.60
N LEU A 360 -6.14 15.85 -14.36
CA LEU A 360 -5.68 16.78 -13.34
C LEU A 360 -4.25 17.27 -13.66
N GLU A 361 -4.03 18.59 -13.57
CA GLU A 361 -2.69 19.19 -13.65
C GLU A 361 -1.83 18.86 -12.42
N ARG A 362 -2.49 18.53 -11.31
CA ARG A 362 -1.89 18.07 -10.06
C ARG A 362 -2.89 17.19 -9.32
N TYR A 363 -2.39 16.13 -8.70
CA TYR A 363 -3.23 15.24 -7.90
C TYR A 363 -4.04 16.00 -6.83
N ASP A 364 -5.37 15.88 -6.87
CA ASP A 364 -6.31 16.43 -5.89
C ASP A 364 -7.20 15.32 -5.34
N ARG A 365 -6.91 14.92 -4.10
CA ARG A 365 -7.67 13.89 -3.36
C ARG A 365 -9.17 14.17 -3.32
N ARG A 366 -9.60 15.43 -3.26
CA ARG A 366 -11.03 15.78 -3.13
C ARG A 366 -11.84 15.43 -4.37
N GLN A 367 -11.18 15.37 -5.52
CA GLN A 367 -11.80 15.02 -6.80
C GLN A 367 -11.68 13.51 -7.08
N VAL A 368 -10.63 12.87 -6.57
CA VAL A 368 -10.34 11.45 -6.78
C VAL A 368 -11.13 10.54 -5.82
N ASP A 369 -11.19 10.90 -4.53
CA ASP A 369 -11.79 10.04 -3.49
C ASP A 369 -13.31 9.90 -3.69
N GLY A 370 -13.76 8.67 -3.91
CA GLY A 370 -15.16 8.34 -4.15
C GLY A 370 -15.61 8.46 -5.60
N LEU A 371 -14.72 8.80 -6.54
CA LEU A 371 -15.01 8.86 -7.98
C LEU A 371 -15.55 7.51 -8.46
N TRP A 372 -16.60 7.58 -9.29
CA TRP A 372 -17.14 6.44 -10.00
C TRP A 372 -16.65 6.44 -11.44
N LEU A 373 -16.24 5.26 -11.92
CA LEU A 373 -15.85 5.00 -13.30
C LEU A 373 -16.69 3.84 -13.82
N THR A 374 -17.23 3.99 -15.02
CA THR A 374 -17.86 2.88 -15.74
C THR A 374 -16.82 1.89 -16.23
N ASP A 375 -17.24 0.66 -16.50
CA ASP A 375 -16.38 -0.37 -17.08
C ASP A 375 -15.70 0.11 -18.39
N ALA A 376 -16.48 0.74 -19.27
CA ALA A 376 -15.97 1.30 -20.53
C ALA A 376 -14.91 2.41 -20.30
N GLU A 377 -15.14 3.31 -19.34
CA GLU A 377 -14.15 4.35 -19.02
C GLU A 377 -12.83 3.78 -18.51
N VAL A 378 -12.88 2.70 -17.71
CA VAL A 378 -11.66 2.05 -17.22
C VAL A 378 -10.94 1.33 -18.35
N GLU A 379 -11.66 0.66 -19.26
CA GLU A 379 -11.10 0.03 -20.45
C GLU A 379 -10.40 1.05 -21.37
N GLU A 380 -11.10 2.11 -21.76
CA GLU A 380 -10.56 3.20 -22.59
C GLU A 380 -9.34 3.85 -21.93
N LEU A 381 -9.35 4.00 -20.60
CA LEU A 381 -8.24 4.57 -19.86
C LEU A 381 -7.01 3.65 -19.87
N ILE A 382 -7.20 2.35 -19.63
CA ILE A 382 -6.12 1.36 -19.69
C ILE A 382 -5.51 1.35 -21.09
N ASP A 383 -6.33 1.31 -22.14
CA ASP A 383 -5.85 1.29 -23.53
C ASP A 383 -5.10 2.56 -23.92
N ARG A 384 -5.58 3.73 -23.48
CA ARG A 384 -4.89 5.00 -23.68
C ARG A 384 -3.50 5.01 -23.03
N ILE A 385 -3.38 4.54 -21.79
CA ILE A 385 -2.11 4.51 -21.07
C ILE A 385 -1.17 3.45 -21.66
N ARG A 386 -1.69 2.32 -22.16
CA ARG A 386 -0.93 1.31 -22.90
C ARG A 386 -0.36 1.87 -24.21
N GLY A 387 -1.07 2.80 -24.85
CA GLY A 387 -0.63 3.49 -26.05
C GLY A 387 0.47 4.54 -25.80
N TRP A 388 0.74 4.92 -24.56
CA TRP A 388 1.78 5.89 -24.22
C TRP A 388 3.17 5.29 -24.17
N SER A 389 4.13 6.01 -24.74
CA SER A 389 5.56 5.81 -24.49
C SER A 389 5.88 5.96 -22.99
N PHE A 390 7.08 5.51 -22.60
CA PHE A 390 7.54 5.72 -21.23
C PHE A 390 7.66 7.22 -20.92
N GLU A 391 8.15 8.01 -21.86
CA GLU A 391 8.35 9.45 -21.71
C GLU A 391 7.00 10.19 -21.55
N GLU A 392 5.96 9.78 -22.27
CA GLU A 392 4.60 10.32 -22.07
C GLU A 392 4.03 9.96 -20.70
N ARG A 393 4.26 8.74 -20.21
CA ARG A 393 3.89 8.34 -18.84
C ARG A 393 4.63 9.19 -17.80
N VAL A 394 5.93 9.44 -17.99
CA VAL A 394 6.72 10.32 -17.10
C VAL A 394 6.19 11.76 -17.12
N ALA A 395 5.81 12.27 -18.29
CA ALA A 395 5.32 13.63 -18.46
C ALA A 395 3.91 13.84 -17.89
N ASN A 396 3.13 12.78 -17.66
CA ASN A 396 1.80 12.90 -17.09
C ASN A 396 1.85 13.34 -15.61
N PRO A 397 1.14 14.42 -15.21
CA PRO A 397 1.22 14.96 -13.84
C PRO A 397 0.75 14.02 -12.72
N CYS A 398 -0.12 13.06 -13.01
CA CYS A 398 -0.64 12.11 -12.02
C CYS A 398 0.16 10.79 -11.96
N ILE A 399 0.97 10.49 -12.98
CA ILE A 399 1.85 9.32 -13.01
C ILE A 399 3.24 9.73 -12.51
N GLY A 400 3.90 10.66 -13.20
CA GLY A 400 5.25 11.12 -12.89
C GLY A 400 6.34 10.07 -13.08
N SER A 401 7.60 10.48 -12.90
CA SER A 401 8.78 9.61 -13.04
C SER A 401 8.75 8.39 -12.13
N ASP A 402 8.28 8.58 -10.89
CA ASP A 402 8.41 7.57 -9.84
C ASP A 402 7.41 6.41 -9.98
N ARG A 403 6.41 6.53 -10.87
CA ARG A 403 5.42 5.47 -11.15
C ARG A 403 5.32 5.08 -12.62
N ALA A 404 6.01 5.77 -13.53
CA ALA A 404 5.90 5.50 -14.96
C ALA A 404 6.27 4.06 -15.34
N ASP A 405 7.23 3.46 -14.62
CA ASP A 405 7.66 2.06 -14.75
C ASP A 405 6.69 1.05 -14.11
N LEU A 406 5.78 1.51 -13.23
CA LEU A 406 4.88 0.66 -12.46
C LEU A 406 3.42 0.71 -12.94
N VAL A 407 3.02 1.79 -13.63
CA VAL A 407 1.61 2.06 -13.94
C VAL A 407 0.96 0.95 -14.78
N LEU A 408 1.67 0.39 -15.76
CA LEU A 408 1.14 -0.67 -16.63
C LEU A 408 0.99 -2.00 -15.88
N ALA A 409 1.87 -2.30 -14.92
CA ALA A 409 1.68 -3.45 -14.04
C ALA A 409 0.44 -3.26 -13.15
N GLY A 410 0.20 -2.04 -12.64
CA GLY A 410 -1.03 -1.71 -11.94
C GLY A 410 -2.29 -1.88 -12.80
N CYS A 411 -2.26 -1.41 -14.05
CA CYS A 411 -3.33 -1.63 -15.01
C CYS A 411 -3.58 -3.13 -15.26
N ALA A 412 -2.52 -3.94 -15.39
CA ALA A 412 -2.66 -5.38 -15.60
C ALA A 412 -3.30 -6.10 -14.39
N ILE A 413 -2.94 -5.70 -13.16
CA ILE A 413 -3.59 -6.24 -11.95
C ILE A 413 -5.07 -5.87 -11.90
N LEU A 414 -5.39 -4.60 -12.15
CA LEU A 414 -6.77 -4.14 -12.20
C LEU A 414 -7.59 -4.88 -13.27
N GLU A 415 -7.01 -5.07 -14.45
CA GLU A 415 -7.64 -5.79 -15.56
C GLU A 415 -7.88 -7.27 -15.22
N GLY A 416 -6.90 -7.93 -14.57
CA GLY A 416 -7.08 -9.30 -14.08
C GLY A 416 -8.23 -9.43 -13.08
N ILE A 417 -8.39 -8.45 -12.18
CA ILE A 417 -9.53 -8.38 -11.25
C ILE A 417 -10.85 -8.19 -12.00
N ARG A 418 -10.91 -7.27 -12.96
CA ARG A 418 -12.11 -6.98 -13.76
C ARG A 418 -12.58 -8.19 -14.58
N ARG A 419 -11.64 -8.98 -15.12
CA ARG A 419 -11.98 -10.20 -15.88
C ARG A 419 -12.61 -11.29 -15.02
N ILE A 420 -12.21 -11.41 -13.76
CA ILE A 420 -12.78 -12.41 -12.84
C ILE A 420 -14.11 -11.93 -12.25
N TRP A 421 -14.19 -10.65 -11.89
CA TRP A 421 -15.40 -10.05 -11.33
C TRP A 421 -15.89 -8.86 -12.16
N PRO A 422 -16.46 -9.12 -13.36
CA PRO A 422 -17.06 -8.07 -14.17
C PRO A 422 -18.07 -7.24 -13.38
N ALA A 423 -17.94 -5.93 -13.45
CA ALA A 423 -18.86 -5.00 -12.81
C ALA A 423 -19.07 -3.78 -13.70
N ARG A 424 -20.29 -3.24 -13.69
CA ARG A 424 -20.62 -2.03 -14.47
C ARG A 424 -19.87 -0.79 -13.99
N MET A 425 -19.51 -0.79 -12.69
CA MET A 425 -18.97 0.36 -11.99
C MET A 425 -17.77 -0.03 -11.12
N LEU A 426 -16.73 0.79 -11.21
CA LEU A 426 -15.59 0.84 -10.30
C LEU A 426 -15.67 2.13 -9.48
N ARG A 427 -15.56 2.01 -8.16
CA ARG A 427 -15.38 3.15 -7.27
C ARG A 427 -13.94 3.26 -6.82
N VAL A 428 -13.41 4.48 -6.84
CA VAL A 428 -12.04 4.78 -6.43
C VAL A 428 -12.03 5.27 -4.99
N ALA A 429 -11.17 4.70 -4.16
CA ALA A 429 -10.91 5.14 -2.80
C ALA A 429 -9.48 5.70 -2.71
N ASP A 430 -9.33 6.94 -2.24
CA ASP A 430 -8.06 7.44 -1.73
C ASP A 430 -8.02 7.27 -0.21
N ARG A 431 -8.45 6.10 0.26
CA ARG A 431 -8.51 5.68 1.66
C ARG A 431 -8.19 4.21 1.73
N GLY A 432 -7.47 3.75 2.75
CA GLY A 432 -7.11 2.35 2.87
C GLY A 432 -6.66 2.00 4.28
N LEU A 433 -5.53 1.32 4.38
CA LEU A 433 -5.00 0.81 5.64
C LEU A 433 -4.90 1.88 6.74
N ARG A 434 -4.39 3.08 6.41
CA ARG A 434 -4.23 4.17 7.37
C ARG A 434 -5.57 4.66 7.93
N GLU A 435 -6.54 4.90 7.06
CA GLU A 435 -7.89 5.29 7.46
C GLU A 435 -8.58 4.18 8.26
N GLY A 436 -8.33 2.91 7.92
CA GLY A 436 -8.75 1.75 8.71
C GLY A 436 -8.17 1.77 10.11
N LEU A 437 -6.85 1.96 10.25
CA LEU A 437 -6.16 2.06 11.54
C LEU A 437 -6.71 3.20 12.40
N LEU A 438 -6.84 4.40 11.82
CA LEU A 438 -7.41 5.56 12.52
C LEU A 438 -8.83 5.27 13.00
N THR A 439 -9.65 4.69 12.14
CA THR A 439 -11.04 4.35 12.47
C THR A 439 -11.12 3.31 13.58
N GLU A 440 -10.31 2.25 13.53
CA GLU A 440 -10.29 1.21 14.56
C GLU A 440 -9.85 1.76 15.92
N MET A 441 -8.77 2.57 15.96
CA MET A 441 -8.33 3.22 17.20
C MET A 441 -9.40 4.13 17.78
N MET A 442 -9.98 5.01 16.97
CA MET A 442 -11.02 5.94 17.40
C MET A 442 -12.30 5.21 17.87
N VAL A 443 -12.69 4.10 17.21
CA VAL A 443 -13.80 3.26 17.67
C VAL A 443 -13.47 2.59 19.00
N ALA A 444 -12.26 2.04 19.16
CA ALA A 444 -11.82 1.36 20.37
C ALA A 444 -11.84 2.30 21.58
N ASP A 445 -11.35 3.52 21.40
CA ASP A 445 -11.33 4.57 22.43
C ASP A 445 -12.72 5.20 22.67
N GLY A 446 -13.73 4.83 21.89
CA GLY A 446 -15.10 5.30 22.07
C GLY A 446 -15.32 6.77 21.73
N VAL A 447 -14.44 7.40 20.95
CA VAL A 447 -14.49 8.86 20.66
C VAL A 447 -15.78 9.32 19.98
N TRP A 448 -16.53 8.38 19.39
CA TRP A 448 -17.81 8.62 18.72
C TRP A 448 -19.04 8.07 19.48
N ARG A 449 -18.86 7.54 20.69
CA ARG A 449 -20.00 7.20 21.54
C ARG A 449 -20.64 8.50 22.00
N ARG A 450 -21.93 8.69 21.72
CA ARG A 450 -22.69 9.82 22.31
C ARG A 450 -22.56 9.73 23.82
N SER A 451 -22.14 10.81 24.48
CA SER A 451 -22.26 10.95 25.93
C SER A 451 -23.73 10.87 26.30
N SER A 452 -24.20 9.71 26.73
CA SER A 452 -25.48 9.52 27.43
C SER A 452 -25.35 10.08 28.86
N ALA A 453 -25.01 11.36 28.99
CA ALA A 453 -24.84 12.01 30.28
C ALA A 453 -25.14 13.51 30.16
N ASN A 454 -26.41 13.82 29.92
CA ASN A 454 -27.02 15.04 30.43
C ASN A 454 -28.54 14.85 30.48
N GLY A 455 -29.08 14.79 31.70
CA GLY A 455 -30.48 15.07 31.94
C GLY A 455 -31.30 14.03 32.70
N ILE A 456 -30.87 13.60 33.90
CA ILE A 456 -31.76 13.51 35.08
C ILE A 456 -30.93 13.85 36.33
N ARG A 457 -30.80 15.15 36.61
CA ARG A 457 -30.78 15.63 38.01
C ARG A 457 -32.24 15.93 38.33
N ALA A 458 -32.94 14.98 38.92
CA ALA A 458 -34.18 15.26 39.62
C ALA A 458 -33.80 15.59 41.07
N THR A 459 -33.72 16.89 41.36
CA THR A 459 -33.89 17.43 42.70
C THR A 459 -35.38 17.48 42.99
N ALA A 460 -35.86 16.62 43.88
CA ALA A 460 -36.92 16.84 44.87
C ALA A 460 -37.16 15.53 45.61
#